data_AF-A0A729IQH6-F1
#
_entry.id   AF-A0A729IQH6-F1
#
_cell.length_a   1.000
_cell.length_b   1.000
_cell.length_c   1.000
_cell.angle_alpha   90.00
_cell.angle_beta   90.00
_cell.angle_gamma   90.00
#
_symmetry.space_group_name_H-M   'P 1'
#
loop_
_entity.id
_entity.type
_entity.pdbx_description
1 polymer ?
#
loop_
_entity_poly.entity_id
_entity_poly.type
_entity_poly.pdbx_seq_one_letter_code
_entity_poly.pdbx_strand_id
1 'polypeptide(L)' 'MKIIRNFVAVVAFATSFGSFAAQSVTATDSTLESTEAKIAAQAEQAGASDYKITQAYTGNRVHMTAELLK' A
#
# COMPACT_ATOMS: atom_id res chain seq x y z
N MET A 1 -15.66 24.59 -44.27
CA MET A 1 -14.71 24.79 -43.15
C MET A 1 -15.14 25.99 -42.31
N LYS A 2 -15.93 25.83 -41.24
CA LYS A 2 -16.13 26.92 -40.25
C LYS A 2 -16.76 26.58 -38.87
N ILE A 3 -16.95 25.32 -38.49
CA ILE A 3 -17.71 24.99 -37.25
C ILE A 3 -17.07 23.93 -36.33
N ILE A 4 -15.93 23.32 -36.70
CA ILE A 4 -15.35 22.17 -35.99
C ILE A 4 -14.07 22.58 -35.24
N ARG A 5 -14.02 23.80 -34.68
CA ARG A 5 -12.83 24.36 -34.01
C ARG A 5 -12.93 24.51 -32.50
N ASN A 6 -14.05 24.13 -31.88
CA ASN A 6 -14.22 24.14 -30.43
C ASN A 6 -14.75 22.77 -29.98
N PHE A 7 -14.25 22.27 -28.85
CA PHE A 7 -14.79 21.14 -28.07
C PHE A 7 -14.16 19.73 -28.19
N VAL A 8 -12.86 19.62 -28.48
CA VAL A 8 -12.05 18.46 -28.01
C VAL A 8 -10.86 18.99 -27.20
N ALA A 9 -11.20 19.82 -26.21
CA ALA A 9 -10.42 20.04 -25.02
C ALA A 9 -11.39 19.69 -23.88
N VAL A 10 -10.90 19.01 -22.85
CA VAL A 10 -11.68 18.40 -21.74
C VAL A 10 -12.16 16.96 -22.03
N VAL A 11 -11.21 16.02 -22.11
CA VAL A 11 -11.29 14.89 -21.19
C VAL A 11 -10.34 15.23 -20.05
N ALA A 12 -10.83 16.10 -19.18
CA ALA A 12 -10.29 16.18 -17.85
C ALA A 12 -10.43 14.79 -17.22
N PHE A 13 -9.32 14.29 -16.69
CA PHE A 13 -9.31 13.89 -15.30
C PHE A 13 -10.36 12.83 -14.91
N ALA A 14 -10.09 11.58 -15.27
CA ALA A 14 -10.53 10.45 -14.48
C ALA A 14 -9.27 9.70 -14.01
N THR A 15 -8.61 10.31 -13.02
CA THR A 15 -7.94 9.63 -11.91
C THR A 15 -7.64 8.14 -12.14
N SER A 16 -6.57 7.82 -12.86
CA SER A 16 -5.89 6.54 -12.63
C SER A 16 -5.02 6.66 -11.37
N PHE A 17 -5.63 7.07 -10.26
CA PHE A 17 -5.14 6.83 -8.89
C PHE A 17 -5.81 5.57 -8.31
N GLY A 18 -6.35 4.70 -9.19
CA GLY A 18 -7.02 3.46 -8.83
C GLY A 18 -6.09 2.28 -8.54
N SER A 19 -4.82 2.55 -8.17
CA SER A 19 -3.93 1.52 -7.62
C SER A 19 -2.93 2.19 -6.69
N PHE A 20 -3.42 2.80 -5.62
CA PHE A 20 -2.75 2.59 -4.35
C PHE A 20 -3.01 1.13 -3.95
N ALA A 21 -2.36 0.20 -4.65
CA ALA A 21 -2.17 -1.13 -4.12
C ALA A 21 -1.21 -0.93 -2.95
N ALA A 22 -1.75 -0.57 -1.78
CA ALA A 22 -1.02 -0.59 -0.54
C ALA A 22 -0.45 -2.01 -0.44
N GLN A 23 0.86 -2.12 -0.59
CA GLN A 23 1.51 -3.40 -0.76
C GLN A 23 1.45 -4.06 0.62
N SER A 24 0.51 -4.97 0.86
CA SER A 24 0.37 -5.56 2.19
C SER A 24 1.46 -6.60 2.40
N VAL A 25 2.14 -6.50 3.53
CA VAL A 25 3.15 -7.46 3.97
C VAL A 25 2.64 -8.13 5.24
N THR A 26 2.74 -9.45 5.26
CA THR A 26 2.36 -10.27 6.40
C THR A 26 3.61 -10.93 6.95
N ALA A 27 3.87 -10.70 8.24
CA ALA A 27 4.91 -11.39 8.98
C ALA A 27 4.27 -12.33 10.01
N THR A 28 4.94 -13.43 10.28
CA THR A 28 4.53 -14.41 11.27
C THR A 28 5.74 -14.78 12.09
N ASP A 29 5.61 -14.67 13.41
CA ASP A 29 6.66 -15.06 14.33
C ASP A 29 6.14 -15.47 15.70
N SER A 30 7.06 -15.81 16.59
CA SER A 30 6.76 -16.26 17.95
C SER A 30 6.62 -15.09 18.93
N THR A 31 7.15 -13.92 18.58
CA THR A 31 7.09 -12.70 19.41
C THR A 31 6.67 -11.49 18.58
N LEU A 32 6.13 -10.46 19.25
CA LEU A 32 5.75 -9.20 18.60
C LEU A 32 6.96 -8.50 17.98
N GLU A 33 8.07 -8.37 18.72
CA GLU A 33 9.29 -7.70 18.23
C GLU A 33 9.86 -8.36 16.96
N SER A 34 9.93 -9.70 16.92
CA SER A 34 10.44 -10.41 15.74
C SER A 34 9.53 -10.26 14.53
N THR A 35 8.22 -10.19 14.77
CA THR A 35 7.22 -9.93 13.73
C THR A 35 7.33 -8.50 13.20
N GLU A 36 7.47 -7.51 14.08
CA GLU A 36 7.61 -6.11 13.74
C GLU A 36 8.92 -5.83 12.98
N ALA A 37 10.04 -6.41 13.42
CA ALA A 37 11.32 -6.32 12.71
C ALA A 37 11.23 -6.89 11.29
N LYS A 38 10.48 -7.98 11.09
CA LYS A 38 10.22 -8.56 9.77
C LYS A 38 9.36 -7.64 8.91
N ILE A 39 8.31 -7.05 9.46
CA ILE A 39 7.48 -6.08 8.72
C ILE A 39 8.30 -4.86 8.32
N ALA A 40 9.10 -4.29 9.23
CA ALA A 40 9.96 -3.16 8.94
C ALA A 40 10.99 -3.48 7.84
N ALA A 41 11.62 -4.65 7.91
CA ALA A 41 12.54 -5.10 6.87
C ALA A 41 11.83 -5.32 5.51
N GLN A 42 10.63 -5.89 5.51
CA GLN A 42 9.83 -6.06 4.30
C GLN A 42 9.35 -4.70 3.73
N ALA A 43 9.02 -3.75 4.60
CA ALA A 43 8.66 -2.38 4.22
C ALA A 43 9.82 -1.67 3.52
N GLU A 44 11.01 -1.74 4.11
CA GLU A 44 12.23 -1.16 3.55
C GLU A 44 12.60 -1.82 2.22
N GLN A 45 12.54 -3.16 2.14
CA GLN A 45 12.79 -3.92 0.91
C GLN A 45 11.80 -3.60 -0.21
N ALA A 46 10.54 -3.37 0.13
CA ALA A 46 9.52 -2.95 -0.83
C ALA A 46 9.63 -1.46 -1.22
N GLY A 47 10.52 -0.71 -0.57
CA GLY A 47 10.70 0.73 -0.78
C GLY A 47 9.43 1.50 -0.41
N ALA A 48 8.82 1.14 0.72
CA ALA A 48 7.73 1.87 1.33
C ALA A 48 8.27 3.04 2.14
N SER A 49 7.66 4.21 2.00
CA SER A 49 8.00 5.41 2.78
C SER A 49 7.45 5.30 4.20
N ASP A 50 6.32 4.61 4.36
CA ASP A 50 5.65 4.37 5.63
C ASP A 50 5.01 2.98 5.61
N TYR A 51 4.69 2.44 6.78
CA TYR A 51 3.90 1.23 6.90
C TYR A 51 2.88 1.40 8.00
N LYS A 52 1.69 0.85 7.79
CA LYS A 52 0.61 0.86 8.77
C LYS A 52 0.18 -0.55 9.08
N ILE A 53 0.32 -0.95 10.34
CA ILE A 53 -0.20 -2.23 10.80
C ILE A 53 -1.73 -2.17 10.74
N THR A 54 -2.34 -3.00 9.88
CA THR A 54 -3.80 -3.08 9.73
C THR A 54 -4.37 -4.24 10.50
N GLN A 55 -3.57 -5.28 10.75
CA GLN A 55 -3.96 -6.40 11.59
C GLN A 55 -2.79 -6.86 12.45
N ALA A 56 -3.04 -7.08 13.74
CA ALA A 56 -2.14 -7.76 14.65
C ALA A 56 -2.92 -8.85 15.36
N TYR A 57 -2.55 -10.10 15.12
CA TYR A 57 -3.14 -11.27 15.74
C TYR A 57 -2.09 -11.93 16.64
N THR A 58 -2.35 -11.91 17.93
CA THR A 58 -1.47 -12.50 18.96
C THR A 58 -2.20 -13.67 19.62
N GLY A 59 -2.11 -14.85 18.99
CA GLY A 59 -2.64 -16.11 19.53
C GLY A 59 -1.51 -17.03 20.00
N ASN A 60 -1.57 -18.31 19.62
CA ASN A 60 -0.47 -19.26 19.83
C ASN A 60 0.81 -18.90 19.03
N ARG A 61 0.66 -18.04 18.00
CA ARG A 61 1.72 -17.39 17.23
C ARG A 61 1.30 -15.95 16.94
N VAL A 62 2.27 -15.09 16.74
CA VAL A 62 2.05 -13.69 16.35
C VAL A 62 2.02 -13.63 14.83
N HIS A 63 0.88 -13.21 14.29
CA HIS A 63 0.72 -12.90 12.87
C HIS A 63 0.36 -11.43 12.77
N MET A 64 1.14 -10.66 12.02
CA MET A 64 0.89 -9.25 11.82
C MET A 64 0.85 -8.96 10.33
N THR A 65 -0.08 -8.11 9.92
CA THR A 65 -0.20 -7.61 8.57
C THR A 65 -0.08 -6.11 8.61
N ALA A 66 0.84 -5.58 7.82
CA ALA A 66 0.98 -4.15 7.61
C ALA A 66 0.77 -3.82 6.14
N GLU A 67 0.06 -2.73 5.90
CA GLU A 67 -0.04 -2.12 4.59
C GLU A 67 1.12 -1.16 4.41
N LEU A 68 1.90 -1.40 3.35
CA LEU A 68 2.97 -0.51 2.96
C LEU A 68 2.43 0.67 2.17
N LEU A 69 2.82 1.86 2.61
CA LEU A 69 2.49 3.14 2.04
C LEU A 69 3.73 3.64 1.29
N LYS A 70 3.56 3.99 0.02
CA LYS A 70 4.64 4.49 -0.83
C LYS A 70 4.61 6.00 -0.94
#